data_AF-A0A6L9KUS4-F1
#
_entry.id   AF-A0A6L9KUS4-F1
#
_cell.length_a   1.000
_cell.length_b   1.000
_cell.length_c   1.000
_cell.angle_alpha   90.00
_cell.angle_beta   90.00
_cell.angle_gamma   90.00
#
_symmetry.space_group_name_H-M   'P 1'
#
loop_
_entity.id
_entity.type
_entity.pdbx_description
1 polymer ?
#
loop_
_entity_poly.entity_id
_entity_poly.type
_entity_poly.pdbx_seq_one_letter_code
_entity_poly.pdbx_strand_id
1 'polypeptide(L)'
;MMEVCEVDGLFPLVIPNIMPKLPALERFLANCRWQPLAPHMKFHWPLQREQVSLAEQQADVLGIRQDFPHWLRADPMHFRAEGDGVLLMDSYTFSLSEAEADQFIDQLNKHYGNDGIRFYKVQATEWLVGFSRDLPAGLIPPWYRVGRTVDGYLPSGPDQKFWVSLFNEIQMILFSHPLNEARTAPPHRAINGVWFWDKGFWSSEATTYEGLRSPAAYGDEEGWLSAIRQFDSHWLAPRLRQLKQEGRKGSITLVVTEG
;
A
#
# COMPACT_ATOMS: atom_id res chain seq x y z
N MET A 1 1.64 -25.85 12.61
CA MET A 1 1.10 -24.74 11.80
C MET A 1 2.20 -23.70 11.67
N MET A 2 2.56 -23.32 10.45
CA MET A 2 3.55 -22.27 10.19
C MET A 2 2.77 -20.98 9.96
N GLU A 3 3.05 -19.93 10.74
CA GLU A 3 2.48 -18.61 10.53
C GLU A 3 3.57 -17.70 10.00
N VAL A 4 3.36 -17.15 8.81
CA VAL A 4 4.30 -16.22 8.18
C VAL A 4 3.74 -14.81 8.33
N CYS A 5 4.57 -13.86 8.76
CA CYS A 5 4.20 -12.46 8.86
C CYS A 5 5.20 -11.59 8.12
N GLU A 6 4.73 -10.85 7.12
CA GLU A 6 5.49 -9.83 6.40
C GLU A 6 5.40 -8.52 7.19
N VAL A 7 6.54 -7.98 7.63
CA VAL A 7 6.62 -6.80 8.49
C VAL A 7 7.52 -5.77 7.83
N ASP A 8 6.93 -4.97 6.95
CA ASP A 8 7.62 -3.91 6.23
C ASP A 8 7.90 -2.72 7.15
N GLY A 9 9.09 -2.13 7.04
CA GLY A 9 9.49 -0.97 7.86
C GLY A 9 9.92 -1.34 9.29
N LEU A 10 10.13 -2.63 9.60
CA LEU A 10 10.64 -3.05 10.91
C LEU A 10 12.04 -2.50 11.22
N PHE A 11 12.87 -2.32 10.19
CA PHE A 11 14.20 -1.72 10.30
C PHE A 11 14.29 -0.49 9.37
N PRO A 12 13.84 0.69 9.83
CA PRO A 12 13.85 1.91 9.03
C PRO A 12 15.28 2.39 8.75
N LEU A 13 15.53 2.92 7.55
CA LEU A 13 16.84 3.51 7.18
C LEU A 13 17.07 4.90 7.79
N VAL A 14 15.99 5.61 8.17
CA VAL A 14 15.99 7.07 8.45
C VAL A 14 15.67 7.40 9.92
N ILE A 15 15.30 6.42 10.74
CA ILE A 15 14.92 6.63 12.16
C ILE A 15 16.10 6.27 13.08
N PRO A 16 16.37 7.03 14.16
CA PRO A 16 17.53 6.83 15.03
C PRO A 16 17.59 5.43 15.67
N ASN A 17 18.82 4.95 15.88
CA ASN A 17 19.21 3.59 16.34
C ASN A 17 18.70 3.16 17.74
N ILE A 18 17.85 3.93 18.43
CA ILE A 18 17.40 3.59 19.78
C ILE A 18 16.11 2.79 19.70
N MET A 19 16.24 1.47 19.67
CA MET A 19 15.11 0.56 19.80
C MET A 19 14.45 0.70 21.18
N PRO A 20 13.11 0.85 21.26
CA PRO A 20 12.42 0.79 22.54
C PRO A 20 12.50 -0.64 23.11
N LYS A 21 12.18 -0.79 24.39
CA LYS A 21 11.96 -2.13 24.97
C LYS A 21 10.78 -2.80 24.27
N LEU A 22 11.02 -3.96 23.68
CA LEU A 22 10.04 -4.75 22.91
C LEU A 22 10.09 -6.20 23.41
N PRO A 23 9.46 -6.53 24.55
CA PRO A 23 9.68 -7.79 25.24
C PRO A 23 9.34 -9.04 24.40
N ALA A 24 8.32 -8.97 23.53
CA ALA A 24 7.96 -10.09 22.69
C ALA A 24 8.94 -10.25 21.52
N LEU A 25 9.34 -9.14 20.88
CA LEU A 25 10.30 -9.12 19.80
C LEU A 25 11.70 -9.51 20.28
N GLU A 26 12.18 -8.95 21.40
CA GLU A 26 13.45 -9.32 22.02
C GLU A 26 13.49 -10.84 22.31
N ARG A 27 12.41 -11.38 22.87
CA ARG A 27 12.30 -12.82 23.13
C ARG A 27 12.25 -13.63 21.85
N PHE A 28 11.54 -13.17 20.83
CA PHE A 28 11.47 -13.83 19.53
C PHE A 28 12.86 -13.87 18.89
N LEU A 29 13.54 -12.72 18.79
CA LEU A 29 14.86 -12.58 18.18
C LEU A 29 15.93 -13.39 18.91
N ALA A 30 15.83 -13.52 20.24
CA ALA A 30 16.74 -14.34 21.03
C ALA A 30 16.59 -15.86 20.77
N ASN A 31 15.45 -16.30 20.21
CA ASN A 31 15.14 -17.71 19.98
C ASN A 31 14.93 -18.06 18.50
N CYS A 32 15.05 -17.08 17.59
CA CYS A 32 14.85 -17.29 16.17
C CYS A 32 16.13 -17.76 15.46
N ARG A 33 15.96 -18.27 14.25
CA ARG A 33 17.08 -18.46 13.30
C ARG A 33 17.04 -17.32 12.30
N TRP A 34 18.18 -16.66 12.14
CA TRP A 34 18.36 -15.64 11.10
C TRP A 34 18.74 -16.32 9.80
N GLN A 35 18.01 -15.98 8.73
CA GLN A 35 18.32 -16.42 7.38
C GLN A 35 18.22 -15.23 6.44
N PRO A 36 19.29 -14.87 5.71
CA PRO A 36 19.21 -13.86 4.68
C PRO A 36 18.33 -14.39 3.54
N LEU A 37 17.38 -13.57 3.09
CA LEU A 37 16.64 -13.85 1.87
C LEU A 37 17.55 -13.56 0.68
N ALA A 38 17.74 -14.55 -0.19
CA ALA A 38 18.47 -14.32 -1.42
C ALA A 38 17.77 -13.22 -2.25
N PRO A 39 18.48 -12.34 -2.97
CA PRO A 39 17.85 -11.24 -3.71
C PRO A 39 16.76 -11.69 -4.70
N HIS A 40 16.93 -12.88 -5.29
CA HIS A 40 15.94 -13.48 -6.18
C HIS A 40 14.72 -14.06 -5.44
N MET A 41 14.76 -14.26 -4.12
CA MET A 41 13.62 -14.71 -3.31
C MET A 41 12.72 -13.55 -2.85
N LYS A 42 13.13 -12.27 -3.05
CA LYS A 42 12.34 -11.08 -2.68
C LYS A 42 10.92 -11.07 -3.30
N PHE A 43 10.72 -11.76 -4.42
CA PHE A 43 9.43 -11.81 -5.12
C PHE A 43 8.67 -13.14 -4.95
N HIS A 44 9.28 -14.16 -4.33
CA HIS A 44 8.81 -15.56 -4.43
C HIS A 44 8.61 -16.24 -3.05
N TRP A 45 8.69 -15.52 -1.93
CA TRP A 45 8.56 -16.09 -0.59
C TRP A 45 7.30 -15.58 0.13
N PRO A 46 6.48 -16.46 0.76
CA PRO A 46 6.51 -17.93 0.71
C PRO A 46 6.20 -18.50 -0.68
N LEU A 47 6.87 -19.62 -0.99
CA LEU A 47 7.05 -20.30 -2.28
C LEU A 47 5.79 -20.81 -3.02
N GLN A 48 4.58 -20.41 -2.60
CA GLN A 48 3.32 -20.80 -3.24
C GLN A 48 2.28 -19.68 -3.17
N ARG A 49 2.69 -18.45 -3.48
CA ARG A 49 1.74 -17.36 -3.73
C ARG A 49 1.32 -17.45 -5.19
N GLU A 50 0.10 -17.93 -5.44
CA GLU A 50 -0.53 -17.60 -6.73
C GLU A 50 -0.58 -16.08 -6.80
N GLN A 51 -0.01 -15.52 -7.87
CA GLN A 51 -0.16 -14.11 -8.14
C GLN A 51 -1.60 -13.90 -8.55
N VAL A 52 -2.38 -13.39 -7.62
CA VAL A 52 -3.78 -13.04 -7.83
C VAL A 52 -3.86 -11.52 -7.92
N SER A 53 -4.88 -11.02 -8.61
CA SER A 53 -5.14 -9.58 -8.58
C SER A 53 -5.84 -9.23 -7.27
N LEU A 54 -5.25 -8.33 -6.48
CA LEU A 54 -5.89 -7.83 -5.26
C LEU A 54 -7.13 -7.00 -5.65
N ALA A 55 -7.01 -6.22 -6.72
CA ALA A 55 -8.11 -5.42 -7.23
C ALA A 55 -9.29 -6.29 -7.69
N GLU A 56 -9.04 -7.38 -8.41
CA GLU A 56 -10.10 -8.32 -8.80
C GLU A 56 -10.73 -9.02 -7.60
N GLN A 57 -9.95 -9.44 -6.59
CA GLN A 57 -10.50 -10.01 -5.36
C GLN A 57 -11.40 -9.04 -4.61
N GLN A 58 -11.01 -7.77 -4.52
CA GLN A 58 -11.86 -6.75 -3.91
C GLN A 58 -13.12 -6.49 -4.76
N ALA A 59 -13.00 -6.51 -6.08
CA ALA A 59 -14.14 -6.41 -6.99
C ALA A 59 -15.10 -7.61 -6.86
N ASP A 60 -14.59 -8.82 -6.65
CA ASP A 60 -15.37 -10.03 -6.38
C ASP A 60 -16.16 -9.90 -5.06
N VAL A 61 -15.50 -9.44 -3.98
CA VAL A 61 -16.15 -9.19 -2.69
C VAL A 61 -17.27 -8.16 -2.80
N LEU A 62 -17.09 -7.15 -3.64
CA LEU A 62 -18.11 -6.13 -3.94
C LEU A 62 -19.19 -6.59 -4.94
N GLY A 63 -19.04 -7.76 -5.56
CA GLY A 63 -19.99 -8.30 -6.54
C GLY A 63 -19.97 -7.57 -7.89
N ILE A 64 -18.87 -6.88 -8.21
CA ILE A 64 -18.73 -6.04 -9.42
C ILE A 64 -17.65 -6.57 -10.38
N ARG A 65 -16.96 -7.68 -10.08
CA ARG A 65 -15.86 -8.21 -10.89
C ARG A 65 -16.22 -8.35 -12.37
N GLN A 66 -17.45 -8.75 -12.68
CA GLN A 66 -17.94 -8.93 -14.05
C GLN A 66 -18.14 -7.63 -14.84
N ASP A 67 -18.16 -6.48 -14.17
CA ASP A 67 -18.45 -5.19 -14.82
C ASP A 67 -17.32 -4.77 -15.77
N PHE A 68 -16.09 -5.21 -15.50
CA PHE A 68 -14.91 -4.92 -16.30
C PHE A 68 -14.01 -6.15 -16.46
N PRO A 69 -13.37 -6.33 -17.63
CA PRO A 69 -12.41 -7.41 -17.84
C PRO A 69 -11.14 -7.25 -16.98
N HIS A 70 -10.73 -6.02 -16.69
CA HIS A 70 -9.49 -5.70 -15.98
C HIS A 70 -9.73 -4.75 -14.80
N TRP A 71 -8.97 -4.95 -13.73
CA TRP A 71 -9.09 -4.19 -12.48
C TRP A 71 -7.73 -3.77 -11.96
N LEU A 72 -7.66 -2.57 -11.39
CA LEU A 72 -6.51 -2.07 -10.63
C LEU A 72 -7.00 -1.40 -9.34
N ARG A 73 -6.10 -1.32 -8.36
CA ARG A 73 -6.26 -0.37 -7.26
C ARG A 73 -5.94 1.03 -7.74
N ALA A 74 -6.62 2.00 -7.16
CA ALA A 74 -6.63 3.40 -7.55
C ALA A 74 -6.52 4.30 -6.31
N ASP A 75 -5.47 4.13 -5.53
CA ASP A 75 -5.35 4.85 -4.25
C ASP A 75 -5.25 6.36 -4.49
N PRO A 76 -6.05 7.19 -3.79
CA PRO A 76 -5.91 8.64 -3.85
C PRO A 76 -4.57 9.07 -3.27
N MET A 77 -3.93 10.08 -3.87
CA MET A 77 -2.59 10.53 -3.49
C MET A 77 -2.47 12.04 -3.44
N HIS A 78 -1.46 12.50 -2.70
CA HIS A 78 -0.94 13.86 -2.79
C HIS A 78 0.45 13.86 -3.40
N PHE A 79 0.57 14.44 -4.58
CA PHE A 79 1.81 14.71 -5.29
C PHE A 79 2.29 16.11 -4.94
N ARG A 80 3.51 16.23 -4.39
CA ARG A 80 4.10 17.50 -3.99
C ARG A 80 5.32 17.81 -4.84
N ALA A 81 5.35 18.99 -5.47
CA ALA A 81 6.56 19.46 -6.15
C ALA A 81 7.69 19.69 -5.13
N GLU A 82 8.86 19.13 -5.38
CA GLU A 82 10.03 19.23 -4.51
C GLU A 82 11.31 19.29 -5.35
N GLY A 83 11.91 20.48 -5.44
CA GLY A 83 13.04 20.71 -6.33
C GLY A 83 12.66 20.54 -7.80
N ASP A 84 13.37 19.65 -8.49
CA ASP A 84 13.11 19.22 -9.87
C ASP A 84 12.20 17.98 -9.95
N GLY A 85 11.82 17.39 -8.82
CA GLY A 85 11.03 16.18 -8.74
C GLY A 85 9.62 16.38 -8.18
N VAL A 86 8.87 15.26 -8.14
CA VAL A 86 7.54 15.18 -7.52
C VAL A 86 7.56 14.09 -6.46
N LEU A 87 7.34 14.46 -5.20
CA LEU A 87 7.24 13.56 -4.06
C LEU A 87 5.85 12.90 -4.00
N LEU A 88 5.81 11.58 -3.79
CA LEU A 88 4.58 10.84 -3.52
C LEU A 88 4.24 10.82 -2.03
N MET A 89 3.04 11.29 -1.67
CA MET A 89 2.51 11.23 -0.32
C MET A 89 1.20 10.42 -0.27
N ASP A 90 1.18 9.37 0.55
CA ASP A 90 0.03 8.47 0.74
C ASP A 90 -0.92 8.95 1.85
N SER A 91 -1.93 8.14 2.13
CA SER A 91 -2.94 8.39 3.16
C SER A 91 -2.40 8.48 4.58
N TYR A 92 -1.16 8.07 4.86
CA TYR A 92 -0.53 8.35 6.16
C TYR A 92 -0.36 9.85 6.40
N THR A 93 -0.24 10.62 5.30
CA THR A 93 0.01 12.05 5.36
C THR A 93 -1.27 12.87 5.21
N PHE A 94 -2.43 12.27 4.96
CA PHE A 94 -3.67 13.02 4.86
C PHE A 94 -4.90 12.26 5.35
N SER A 95 -5.88 13.01 5.85
CA SER A 95 -7.19 12.49 6.18
C SER A 95 -8.15 12.74 5.03
N LEU A 96 -8.86 11.70 4.61
CA LEU A 96 -9.91 11.77 3.61
C LEU A 96 -11.16 11.12 4.17
N SER A 97 -12.29 11.84 4.18
CA SER A 97 -13.56 11.30 4.65
C SER A 97 -14.28 10.52 3.56
N GLU A 98 -15.21 9.65 3.97
CA GLU A 98 -16.04 8.87 3.04
C GLU A 98 -16.82 9.75 2.05
N ALA A 99 -17.35 10.88 2.53
CA ALA A 99 -18.12 11.82 1.71
C ALA A 99 -17.25 12.64 0.75
N GLU A 100 -16.00 12.94 1.12
CA GLU A 100 -15.04 13.56 0.20
C GLU A 100 -14.62 12.57 -0.89
N ALA A 101 -14.35 11.31 -0.50
CA ALA A 101 -13.99 10.25 -1.44
C ALA A 101 -15.11 10.00 -2.47
N ASP A 102 -16.37 9.97 -2.03
CA ASP A 102 -17.53 9.87 -2.92
C ASP A 102 -17.54 10.99 -3.96
N GLN A 103 -17.33 12.24 -3.53
CA GLN A 103 -17.32 13.39 -4.43
C GLN A 103 -16.18 13.34 -5.47
N PHE A 104 -14.97 12.95 -5.05
CA PHE A 104 -13.87 12.78 -5.98
C PHE A 104 -14.14 11.67 -7.00
N ILE A 105 -14.66 10.53 -6.55
CA ILE A 105 -15.00 9.39 -7.42
C ILE A 105 -16.13 9.76 -8.38
N ASP A 106 -17.15 10.47 -7.92
CA ASP A 106 -18.25 10.96 -8.74
C ASP A 106 -17.75 11.90 -9.84
N GLN A 107 -16.82 12.81 -9.51
CA GLN A 107 -16.21 13.70 -10.50
C GLN A 107 -15.41 12.92 -11.55
N LEU A 108 -14.62 11.92 -11.14
CA LEU A 108 -13.89 11.06 -12.07
C LEU A 108 -14.85 10.27 -12.97
N ASN A 109 -15.88 9.65 -12.39
CA ASN A 109 -16.86 8.84 -13.13
C ASN A 109 -17.72 9.68 -14.07
N LYS A 110 -18.00 10.94 -13.73
CA LYS A 110 -18.68 11.88 -14.63
C LYS A 110 -17.83 12.17 -15.88
N HIS A 111 -16.51 12.18 -15.75
CA HIS A 111 -15.60 12.39 -16.88
C HIS A 111 -15.47 11.12 -17.72
N TYR A 112 -15.22 9.97 -17.08
CA TYR A 112 -14.85 8.72 -17.77
C TYR A 112 -16.00 7.76 -18.07
N GLY A 113 -17.25 8.10 -17.71
CA GLY A 113 -18.38 7.16 -17.75
C GLY A 113 -18.67 6.49 -19.10
N ASN A 114 -18.16 7.05 -20.21
CA ASN A 114 -18.29 6.48 -21.56
C ASN A 114 -16.97 5.91 -22.13
N ASP A 115 -15.86 6.04 -21.40
CA ASP A 115 -14.51 5.68 -21.88
C ASP A 115 -14.09 4.27 -21.47
N GLY A 116 -15.03 3.49 -20.94
CA GLY A 116 -14.76 2.14 -20.44
C GLY A 116 -13.85 2.12 -19.21
N ILE A 117 -13.83 3.22 -18.43
CA ILE A 117 -13.10 3.36 -17.17
C ILE A 117 -14.11 3.74 -16.09
N ARG A 118 -14.06 3.07 -14.94
CA ARG A 118 -14.92 3.42 -13.81
C ARG A 118 -14.24 3.19 -12.47
N PHE A 119 -14.36 4.19 -11.60
CA PHE A 119 -13.83 4.18 -10.24
C PHE A 119 -14.89 3.72 -9.23
N TYR A 120 -14.45 2.99 -8.21
CA TYR A 120 -15.28 2.46 -7.14
C TYR A 120 -14.62 2.71 -5.79
N LYS A 121 -15.42 3.06 -4.79
CA LYS A 121 -14.96 3.25 -3.42
C LYS A 121 -15.02 1.91 -2.67
N VAL A 122 -13.91 1.47 -2.09
CA VAL A 122 -13.90 0.40 -1.07
C VAL A 122 -13.92 1.04 0.32
N GLN A 123 -13.06 2.03 0.53
CA GLN A 123 -13.00 2.91 1.70
C GLN A 123 -12.54 4.30 1.26
N ALA A 124 -12.59 5.28 2.15
CA ALA A 124 -12.20 6.66 1.82
C ALA A 124 -10.84 6.77 1.11
N THR A 125 -9.81 6.02 1.54
CA THR A 125 -8.46 6.02 0.94
C THR A 125 -8.15 4.75 0.15
N GLU A 126 -9.15 3.94 -0.15
CA GLU A 126 -9.00 2.69 -0.89
C GLU A 126 -10.00 2.60 -2.03
N TRP A 127 -9.53 2.82 -3.26
CA TRP A 127 -10.39 2.80 -4.44
C TRP A 127 -9.97 1.69 -5.41
N LEU A 128 -10.92 1.27 -6.23
CA LEU A 128 -10.71 0.41 -7.38
C LEU A 128 -11.01 1.17 -8.65
N VAL A 129 -10.40 0.72 -9.75
CA VAL A 129 -10.74 1.17 -11.10
C VAL A 129 -10.88 -0.04 -12.02
N GLY A 130 -11.98 -0.10 -12.74
CA GLY A 130 -12.22 -1.08 -13.80
C GLY A 130 -11.88 -0.49 -15.17
N PHE A 131 -11.28 -1.29 -16.04
CA PHE A 131 -10.90 -0.92 -17.40
C PHE A 131 -11.46 -1.90 -18.42
N SER A 132 -11.97 -1.37 -19.54
CA SER A 132 -12.42 -2.15 -20.72
C SER A 132 -11.29 -2.42 -21.71
N ARG A 133 -10.04 -2.16 -21.31
CA ARG A 133 -8.83 -2.28 -22.14
C ARG A 133 -7.71 -2.93 -21.35
N ASP A 134 -6.70 -3.43 -22.06
CA ASP A 134 -5.51 -4.01 -21.46
C ASP A 134 -4.76 -3.01 -20.57
N LEU A 135 -4.25 -3.53 -19.45
CA LEU A 135 -3.49 -2.78 -18.45
C LEU A 135 -2.01 -2.65 -18.86
N PRO A 136 -1.29 -1.62 -18.42
CA PRO A 136 0.11 -1.49 -18.75
C PRO A 136 0.94 -2.39 -17.84
N ALA A 137 2.12 -2.79 -18.33
CA ALA A 137 3.10 -3.48 -17.50
C ALA A 137 3.81 -2.52 -16.54
N GLY A 138 4.38 -3.06 -15.46
CA GLY A 138 5.30 -2.32 -14.59
C GLY A 138 4.62 -1.44 -13.53
N LEU A 139 3.33 -1.60 -13.29
CA LEU A 139 2.66 -0.96 -12.15
C LEU A 139 3.20 -1.54 -10.84
N ILE A 140 3.66 -0.67 -9.95
CA ILE A 140 4.22 -1.04 -8.65
C ILE A 140 3.35 -0.47 -7.53
N PRO A 141 3.23 -1.17 -6.39
CA PRO A 141 2.56 -0.62 -5.24
C PRO A 141 3.16 0.72 -4.75
N PRO A 142 2.34 1.60 -4.15
CA PRO A 142 2.78 2.95 -3.77
C PRO A 142 3.95 2.93 -2.78
N TRP A 143 4.01 1.94 -1.91
CA TRP A 143 5.03 1.87 -0.86
C TRP A 143 6.48 1.69 -1.33
N TYR A 144 6.71 1.40 -2.62
CA TYR A 144 8.06 1.45 -3.20
C TYR A 144 8.52 2.87 -3.55
N ARG A 145 7.63 3.86 -3.48
CA ARG A 145 7.85 5.25 -3.90
C ARG A 145 7.34 6.31 -2.93
N VAL A 146 6.53 5.96 -1.92
CA VAL A 146 6.13 6.90 -0.86
C VAL A 146 7.35 7.55 -0.21
N GLY A 147 7.28 8.87 -0.01
CA GLY A 147 8.39 9.65 0.56
C GLY A 147 9.60 9.80 -0.36
N ARG A 148 9.51 9.40 -1.64
CA ARG A 148 10.56 9.53 -2.67
C ARG A 148 10.00 10.22 -3.92
N THR A 149 10.88 10.68 -4.80
CA THR A 149 10.46 11.20 -6.11
C THR A 149 9.87 10.08 -6.98
N VAL A 150 8.86 10.40 -7.80
CA VAL A 150 8.18 9.44 -8.69
C VAL A 150 8.85 9.27 -10.05
N ASP A 151 10.10 9.69 -10.20
CA ASP A 151 10.81 9.63 -11.47
C ASP A 151 10.87 8.19 -12.01
N GLY A 152 10.54 8.05 -13.29
CA GLY A 152 10.49 6.74 -13.96
C GLY A 152 9.31 5.85 -13.58
N TYR A 153 8.29 6.36 -12.87
CA TYR A 153 7.10 5.58 -12.50
C TYR A 153 6.03 5.46 -13.61
N LEU A 154 6.04 6.34 -14.62
CA LEU A 154 5.04 6.28 -15.68
C LEU A 154 5.13 4.96 -16.46
N PRO A 155 3.99 4.33 -16.81
CA PRO A 155 4.04 3.07 -17.52
C PRO A 155 4.74 3.21 -18.86
N SER A 156 5.49 2.18 -19.22
CA SER A 156 6.22 2.10 -20.49
C SER A 156 5.61 1.04 -21.38
N GLY A 157 5.80 1.16 -22.70
CA GLY A 157 5.34 0.19 -23.68
C GLY A 157 4.35 0.74 -24.72
N PRO A 158 3.68 -0.15 -25.48
CA PRO A 158 2.89 0.20 -26.66
C PRO A 158 1.79 1.25 -26.42
N ASP A 159 1.21 1.28 -25.21
CA ASP A 159 0.10 2.16 -24.83
C ASP A 159 0.51 3.34 -23.93
N GLN A 160 1.81 3.65 -23.82
CA GLN A 160 2.33 4.70 -22.93
C GLN A 160 1.58 6.03 -23.09
N LYS A 161 1.29 6.45 -24.34
CA LYS A 161 0.61 7.73 -24.60
C LYS A 161 -0.75 7.82 -23.93
N PHE A 162 -1.54 6.74 -23.98
CA PHE A 162 -2.85 6.71 -23.34
C PHE A 162 -2.70 6.82 -21.83
N TRP A 163 -1.83 6.01 -21.22
CA TRP A 163 -1.66 6.02 -19.77
C TRP A 163 -1.13 7.34 -19.24
N VAL A 164 -0.18 7.95 -19.94
CA VAL A 164 0.30 9.30 -19.61
C VAL A 164 -0.82 10.33 -19.72
N SER A 165 -1.66 10.28 -20.77
CA SER A 165 -2.83 11.16 -20.90
C SER A 165 -3.79 10.96 -19.73
N LEU A 166 -4.13 9.71 -19.42
CA LEU A 166 -5.04 9.35 -18.33
C LEU A 166 -4.53 9.88 -16.98
N PHE A 167 -3.26 9.68 -16.64
CA PHE A 167 -2.68 10.21 -15.40
C PHE A 167 -2.74 11.73 -15.35
N ASN A 168 -2.37 12.40 -16.44
CA ASN A 168 -2.41 13.86 -16.51
C ASN A 168 -3.84 14.39 -16.38
N GLU A 169 -4.82 13.77 -17.04
CA GLU A 169 -6.24 14.14 -16.97
C GLU A 169 -6.80 13.93 -15.57
N ILE A 170 -6.54 12.78 -14.94
CA ILE A 170 -6.90 12.54 -13.53
C ILE A 170 -6.31 13.61 -12.63
N GLN A 171 -5.02 13.94 -12.80
CA GLN A 171 -4.38 14.99 -12.01
C GLN A 171 -5.05 16.34 -12.22
N MET A 172 -5.35 16.74 -13.46
CA MET A 172 -6.05 18.00 -13.74
C MET A 172 -7.44 18.05 -13.10
N ILE A 173 -8.21 16.97 -13.22
CA ILE A 173 -9.57 16.86 -12.65
C ILE A 173 -9.52 16.97 -11.13
N LEU A 174 -8.64 16.20 -10.49
CA LEU A 174 -8.55 16.16 -9.03
C LEU A 174 -7.95 17.45 -8.48
N PHE A 175 -6.86 17.96 -9.06
CA PHE A 175 -6.26 19.23 -8.67
C PHE A 175 -7.28 20.38 -8.69
N SER A 176 -8.16 20.40 -9.70
CA SER A 176 -9.16 21.45 -9.89
C SER A 176 -10.45 21.23 -9.10
N HIS A 177 -10.55 20.18 -8.27
CA HIS A 177 -11.76 19.87 -7.52
C HIS A 177 -11.99 20.88 -6.37
N PRO A 178 -13.21 21.44 -6.19
CA PRO A 178 -13.47 22.46 -5.16
C PRO A 178 -13.13 22.04 -3.73
N LEU A 179 -13.24 20.75 -3.41
CA LEU A 179 -12.83 20.22 -2.09
C LEU A 179 -11.36 20.52 -1.77
N ASN A 180 -10.49 20.61 -2.78
CA ASN A 180 -9.08 20.90 -2.54
C ASN A 180 -8.81 22.35 -2.13
N GLU A 181 -9.75 23.28 -2.33
CA GLU A 181 -9.63 24.66 -1.82
C GLU A 181 -9.54 24.68 -0.29
N ALA A 182 -10.25 23.76 0.38
CA ALA A 182 -10.21 23.59 1.84
C ALA A 182 -9.06 22.69 2.32
N ARG A 183 -8.29 22.07 1.41
CA ARG A 183 -7.28 21.05 1.71
C ARG A 183 -5.86 21.53 1.36
N THR A 184 -5.30 22.40 2.20
CA THR A 184 -4.04 23.09 1.91
C THR A 184 -2.82 22.60 2.70
N ALA A 185 -3.01 21.87 3.80
CA ALA A 185 -1.92 21.46 4.70
C ALA A 185 -2.29 20.22 5.54
N PRO A 186 -1.31 19.46 6.07
CA PRO A 186 -1.55 18.40 7.05
C PRO A 186 -2.60 18.73 8.12
N PRO A 187 -3.50 17.80 8.47
CA PRO A 187 -3.75 16.51 7.83
C PRO A 187 -4.64 16.62 6.57
N HIS A 188 -5.08 17.81 6.17
CA HIS A 188 -5.95 18.03 5.01
C HIS A 188 -5.13 18.42 3.79
N ARG A 189 -4.27 17.54 3.28
CA ARG A 189 -3.58 17.78 2.00
C ARG A 189 -4.52 17.57 0.82
N ALA A 190 -4.32 18.33 -0.24
CA ALA A 190 -5.06 18.19 -1.49
C ALA A 190 -4.91 16.78 -2.06
N ILE A 191 -6.00 16.19 -2.53
CA ILE A 191 -5.96 14.94 -3.30
C ILE A 191 -5.85 15.35 -4.76
N ASN A 192 -4.67 15.23 -5.35
CA ASN A 192 -4.36 15.77 -6.67
C ASN A 192 -3.89 14.71 -7.67
N GLY A 193 -4.05 13.44 -7.34
CA GLY A 193 -3.83 12.34 -8.26
C GLY A 193 -4.22 11.00 -7.67
N VAL A 194 -4.02 9.96 -8.47
CA VAL A 194 -4.30 8.56 -8.13
C VAL A 194 -3.07 7.72 -8.47
N TRP A 195 -2.76 6.75 -7.63
CA TRP A 195 -1.75 5.74 -7.90
C TRP A 195 -2.40 4.43 -8.35
N PHE A 196 -2.15 4.05 -9.60
CA PHE A 196 -2.61 2.76 -10.12
C PHE A 196 -1.63 1.65 -9.79
N TRP A 197 -2.12 0.60 -9.15
CA TRP A 197 -1.29 -0.55 -8.84
C TRP A 197 -2.13 -1.80 -8.71
N ASP A 198 -1.48 -2.94 -8.85
CA ASP A 198 -2.08 -4.20 -8.44
C ASP A 198 -0.96 -5.15 -8.05
N LYS A 199 -1.11 -5.73 -6.86
CA LYS A 199 -0.20 -6.74 -6.33
C LYS A 199 -1.01 -7.57 -5.34
N GLY A 200 -1.53 -8.70 -5.80
CA GLY A 200 -1.99 -9.73 -4.88
C GLY A 200 -0.94 -10.81 -4.78
N PHE A 201 -0.34 -10.92 -3.60
CA PHE A 201 0.27 -12.16 -3.15
C PHE A 201 -0.73 -12.80 -2.21
N TRP A 202 -1.47 -13.80 -2.69
CA TRP A 202 -2.38 -14.53 -1.80
C TRP A 202 -1.66 -15.76 -1.27
N SER A 203 -1.59 -15.83 0.06
CA SER A 203 -1.29 -17.05 0.78
C SER A 203 -2.25 -17.10 1.94
N SER A 204 -3.04 -18.17 2.03
CA SER A 204 -3.88 -18.45 3.19
C SER A 204 -3.09 -18.63 4.49
N GLU A 205 -1.75 -18.67 4.42
CA GLU A 205 -0.85 -18.96 5.54
C GLU A 205 0.02 -17.74 5.97
N ALA A 206 -0.07 -16.62 5.24
CA ALA A 206 0.73 -15.42 5.51
C ALA A 206 -0.13 -14.19 5.84
N THR A 207 0.17 -13.52 6.96
CA THR A 207 -0.39 -12.21 7.32
C THR A 207 0.59 -11.11 6.94
N THR A 208 0.10 -9.93 6.54
CA THR A 208 0.93 -8.74 6.34
C THR A 208 0.65 -7.74 7.45
N TYR A 209 1.69 -7.23 8.12
CA TYR A 209 1.59 -6.14 9.07
C TYR A 209 2.07 -4.84 8.43
N GLU A 210 1.12 -3.94 8.14
CA GLU A 210 1.39 -2.74 7.35
C GLU A 210 1.69 -1.50 8.20
N GLY A 211 1.37 -1.53 9.50
CA GLY A 211 1.39 -0.33 10.36
C GLY A 211 2.77 0.31 10.55
N LEU A 212 3.85 -0.39 10.24
CA LEU A 212 5.23 0.13 10.33
C LEU A 212 5.73 0.79 9.04
N ARG A 213 5.07 0.52 7.91
CA ARG A 213 5.53 0.85 6.56
C ARG A 213 5.62 2.36 6.34
N SER A 214 4.51 3.07 6.50
CA SER A 214 4.47 4.52 6.25
C SER A 214 5.29 5.32 7.29
N PRO A 215 5.20 5.07 8.62
CA PRO A 215 6.05 5.76 9.58
C PRO A 215 7.55 5.59 9.29
N ALA A 216 7.98 4.38 8.91
CA ALA A 216 9.36 4.10 8.50
C ALA A 216 9.76 4.87 7.24
N ALA A 217 8.88 4.91 6.22
CA ALA A 217 9.17 5.57 4.95
C ALA A 217 9.27 7.10 5.09
N TYR A 218 8.46 7.70 5.96
CA TYR A 218 8.46 9.14 6.21
C TYR A 218 9.44 9.60 7.29
N GLY A 219 10.17 8.67 7.94
CA GLY A 219 11.06 9.01 9.05
C GLY A 219 10.31 9.56 10.27
N ASP A 220 9.04 9.19 10.43
CA ASP A 220 8.22 9.59 11.57
C ASP A 220 8.59 8.74 12.79
N GLU A 221 9.54 9.23 13.59
CA GLU A 221 10.05 8.53 14.76
C GLU A 221 8.94 8.23 15.79
N GLU A 222 8.06 9.19 16.08
CA GLU A 222 7.00 9.02 17.07
C GLU A 222 5.95 8.02 16.57
N GLY A 223 5.51 8.18 15.33
CA GLY A 223 4.57 7.25 14.69
C GLY A 223 5.14 5.83 14.60
N TRP A 224 6.42 5.70 14.26
CA TRP A 224 7.09 4.41 14.19
C TRP A 224 7.26 3.76 15.57
N LEU A 225 7.65 4.53 16.59
CA LEU A 225 7.76 4.05 17.98
C LEU A 225 6.39 3.56 18.50
N SER A 226 5.31 4.25 18.16
CA SER A 226 3.95 3.81 18.47
C SER A 226 3.61 2.51 17.74
N ALA A 227 3.85 2.46 16.43
CA ALA A 227 3.54 1.32 15.58
C ALA A 227 4.32 0.05 15.96
N ILE A 228 5.60 0.16 16.33
CA ILE A 228 6.41 -1.01 16.72
C ILE A 228 6.01 -1.56 18.09
N ARG A 229 5.59 -0.69 19.02
CA ARG A 229 5.02 -1.12 20.30
C ARG A 229 3.67 -1.81 20.12
N GLN A 230 2.84 -1.31 19.21
CA GLN A 230 1.58 -1.97 18.86
C GLN A 230 1.83 -3.34 18.24
N PHE A 231 2.76 -3.45 17.29
CA PHE A 231 3.17 -4.73 16.70
C PHE A 231 3.61 -5.74 17.79
N ASP A 232 4.50 -5.34 18.68
CA ASP A 232 5.02 -6.19 19.76
C ASP A 232 3.90 -6.69 20.69
N SER A 233 3.02 -5.79 21.12
CA SER A 233 2.02 -6.08 22.15
C SER A 233 0.71 -6.69 21.64
N HIS A 234 0.27 -6.32 20.44
CA HIS A 234 -1.04 -6.69 19.88
C HIS A 234 -0.97 -7.78 18.82
N TRP A 235 0.17 -7.92 18.12
CA TRP A 235 0.34 -8.98 17.13
C TRP A 235 1.29 -10.07 17.64
N LEU A 236 2.55 -9.73 17.95
CA LEU A 236 3.57 -10.72 18.25
C LEU A 236 3.37 -11.42 19.61
N ALA A 237 3.11 -10.66 20.68
CA ALA A 237 2.94 -11.24 22.02
C ALA A 237 1.77 -12.25 22.11
N PRO A 238 0.57 -11.97 21.56
CA PRO A 238 -0.50 -12.96 21.50
C PRO A 238 -0.11 -14.22 20.73
N ARG A 239 0.56 -14.09 19.58
CA ARG A 239 0.98 -15.24 18.76
C ARG A 239 2.03 -16.10 19.45
N LEU A 240 3.02 -15.50 20.11
CA LEU A 240 3.98 -16.25 20.92
C LEU A 240 3.33 -16.98 22.10
N ARG A 241 2.30 -16.39 22.73
CA ARG A 241 1.54 -17.06 23.80
C ARG A 241 0.75 -18.25 23.25
N GLN A 242 0.10 -18.08 22.09
CA GLN A 242 -0.64 -19.15 21.42
C GLN A 242 0.28 -20.32 21.08
N LEU A 243 1.44 -20.07 20.44
CA LEU A 243 2.42 -21.13 20.15
C LEU A 243 2.90 -21.86 21.41
N LYS A 244 3.10 -21.13 22.52
CA LYS A 244 3.52 -21.75 23.79
C LYS A 244 2.43 -22.70 24.33
N GLN A 245 1.16 -22.36 24.17
CA GLN A 245 0.02 -23.16 24.63
C GLN A 245 -0.20 -24.40 23.75
N GLU A 246 0.05 -24.30 22.45
CA GLU A 246 -0.10 -25.40 21.48
C GLU A 246 1.09 -26.40 21.48
N GLY A 247 2.17 -26.08 22.19
CA GLY A 247 3.40 -26.89 22.24
C GLY A 247 4.30 -26.71 21.01
N ARG A 248 5.30 -27.58 20.80
CA ARG A 248 6.28 -27.53 19.69
C ARG A 248 5.68 -27.73 18.27
N LYS A 249 4.37 -27.54 18.09
CA LYS A 249 3.65 -27.83 16.84
C LYS A 249 3.55 -26.63 15.88
N GLY A 250 4.14 -25.48 16.22
CA GLY A 250 4.12 -24.31 15.34
C GLY A 250 5.38 -23.46 15.37
N SER A 251 5.52 -22.61 14.35
CA SER A 251 6.61 -21.66 14.17
C SER A 251 6.06 -20.36 13.60
N ILE A 252 6.62 -19.23 14.04
CA ILE A 252 6.39 -17.92 13.43
C ILE A 252 7.63 -17.55 12.61
N THR A 253 7.40 -17.09 11.39
CA THR A 253 8.45 -16.52 10.52
C THR A 253 8.13 -15.05 10.28
N LEU A 254 9.02 -14.15 10.69
CA LEU A 254 8.95 -12.75 10.30
C LEU A 254 9.77 -12.55 9.02
N VAL A 255 9.14 -12.03 8.00
CA VAL A 255 9.77 -11.60 6.74
C VAL A 255 9.88 -10.10 6.80
N VAL A 256 11.11 -9.59 6.77
CA VAL A 256 11.36 -8.15 6.76
C VAL A 256 11.83 -7.79 5.38
N THR A 257 11.08 -6.93 4.70
CA THR A 257 11.51 -6.34 3.44
C THR A 257 12.13 -4.97 3.71
N GLU A 258 13.27 -4.70 3.10
CA GLU A 258 13.85 -3.35 3.07
C GLU A 258 13.01 -2.48 2.12
N GLY A 259 12.69 -1.26 2.56
CA GLY A 259 11.99 -0.25 1.75
C GLY A 259 12.89 0.45 0.74
#